data_AF-A0A7C4VEG2-F1
#
_entry.id   AF-A0A7C4VEG2-F1
#
_cell.length_a   1.000
_cell.length_b   1.000
_cell.length_c   1.000
_cell.angle_alpha   90.00
_cell.angle_beta   90.00
_cell.angle_gamma   90.00
#
_symmetry.space_group_name_H-M   'P 1'
#
loop_
_entity.id
_entity.type
_entity.pdbx_description
1 polymer ?
#
loop_
_entity_poly.entity_id
_entity_poly.type
_entity_poly.pdbx_seq_one_letter_code
_entity_poly.pdbx_strand_id
1 'polypeptide(L)'
;MVDEPLLPPEMHITSNIAYFRWHGRGARPWYNYRYRPEELEPWPPKIKEAAEKVEKVYGYFNNHYHGYAVENCLQVLEMLGALTPEQREAKANVENYFKTTAKTTETKLETFVPPTEIKFETLLHCFMDPERIKRAQQIKDEEVTIQQETPNEIRATVKEYHVVIDMQNRVIMHDCADWSKMLPNKKLCKHLGKLLMTLNREKATTILRQIYSNKESWNFKPYTT
;
A
#
# COMPACT_ATOMS: atom_id res chain seq x y z
N MET A 1 -5.51 25.41 -10.03
CA MET A 1 -4.83 25.10 -8.75
C MET A 1 -4.61 23.60 -8.65
N VAL A 2 -3.45 23.18 -8.19
CA VAL A 2 -3.07 21.75 -8.03
C VAL A 2 -2.57 21.55 -6.59
N ASP A 3 -3.04 20.49 -5.92
CA ASP A 3 -2.42 20.00 -4.67
C ASP A 3 -1.50 18.83 -5.01
N GLU A 4 -0.19 19.04 -4.89
CA GLU A 4 0.82 18.00 -5.03
C GLU A 4 2.03 18.28 -4.12
N PRO A 5 2.81 17.27 -3.72
CA PRO A 5 3.92 17.40 -2.77
C PRO A 5 5.03 18.38 -3.16
N LEU A 6 5.17 18.69 -4.44
CA LEU A 6 6.33 19.41 -4.98
C LEU A 6 6.06 20.91 -5.19
N LEU A 7 4.79 21.35 -5.14
CA LEU A 7 4.40 22.73 -5.45
C LEU A 7 3.37 23.25 -4.43
N PRO A 8 3.45 24.53 -4.04
CA PRO A 8 2.42 25.14 -3.22
C PRO A 8 1.09 25.24 -4.01
N PRO A 9 -0.07 25.02 -3.35
CA PRO A 9 -1.36 25.11 -4.00
C PRO A 9 -1.79 26.57 -4.19
N GLU A 10 -1.29 27.19 -5.26
CA GLU A 10 -1.56 28.58 -5.64
C GLU A 10 -2.75 28.72 -6.60
N MET A 11 -3.51 29.81 -6.44
CA MET A 11 -4.64 30.14 -7.30
C MET A 11 -4.22 31.17 -8.34
N HIS A 12 -4.30 30.79 -9.62
CA HIS A 12 -4.11 31.68 -10.75
C HIS A 12 -5.34 31.56 -11.64
N ILE A 13 -6.02 32.68 -11.91
CA ILE A 13 -7.21 32.74 -12.77
C ILE A 13 -6.79 33.35 -14.10
N THR A 14 -6.82 32.52 -15.13
CA THR A 14 -6.36 32.88 -16.49
C THR A 14 -7.45 32.73 -17.55
N SER A 15 -8.67 32.34 -17.14
CA SER A 15 -9.79 31.99 -18.01
C SER A 15 -11.12 32.19 -17.28
N ASN A 16 -12.24 32.05 -18.00
CA ASN A 16 -13.60 32.01 -17.44
C ASN A 16 -13.94 30.67 -16.76
N ILE A 17 -12.98 29.74 -16.67
CA ILE A 17 -13.11 28.50 -15.90
C ILE A 17 -11.99 28.39 -14.86
N ALA A 18 -12.29 27.80 -13.70
CA ALA A 18 -11.30 27.40 -12.72
C ALA A 18 -11.20 25.87 -12.62
N TYR A 19 -9.98 25.37 -12.47
CA TYR A 19 -9.69 23.93 -12.40
C TYR A 19 -8.89 23.61 -11.14
N PHE A 20 -9.42 22.69 -10.33
CA PHE A 20 -8.82 22.18 -9.10
C PHE A 20 -8.50 20.70 -9.26
N ARG A 21 -7.29 20.29 -8.88
CA ARG A 21 -6.89 18.89 -8.90
C ARG A 21 -6.13 18.49 -7.65
N TRP A 22 -6.64 17.47 -6.97
CA TRP A 22 -6.05 16.94 -5.73
C TRP A 22 -5.33 15.64 -6.02
N HIS A 23 -3.99 15.64 -5.99
CA HIS A 23 -3.22 14.43 -6.26
C HIS A 23 -3.02 13.54 -5.03
N GLY A 24 -3.01 14.12 -3.84
CA GLY A 24 -2.56 13.47 -2.62
C GLY A 24 -1.16 13.93 -2.22
N ARG A 25 -0.80 13.65 -0.97
CA ARG A 25 0.49 14.02 -0.36
C ARG A 25 1.33 12.80 0.05
N GLY A 26 1.12 11.67 -0.63
CA GLY A 26 1.85 10.44 -0.36
C GLY A 26 3.33 10.56 -0.71
N ALA A 27 4.16 9.67 -0.14
CA ALA A 27 5.59 9.63 -0.46
C ALA A 27 5.85 9.04 -1.86
N ARG A 28 5.64 7.72 -2.03
CA ARG A 28 5.73 7.02 -3.33
C ARG A 28 4.80 5.79 -3.35
N PRO A 29 3.78 5.72 -4.24
CA PRO A 29 3.34 6.79 -5.14
C PRO A 29 2.60 7.90 -4.38
N TRP A 30 2.78 9.15 -4.80
CA TRP A 30 2.14 10.35 -4.23
C TRP A 30 0.61 10.34 -4.19
N TYR A 31 -0.03 9.62 -5.12
CA TYR A 31 -1.49 9.48 -5.21
C TYR A 31 -2.06 8.39 -4.31
N ASN A 32 -1.21 7.63 -3.60
CA ASN A 32 -1.66 6.78 -2.51
C ASN A 32 -1.78 7.61 -1.23
N TYR A 33 -2.87 8.37 -1.15
CA TYR A 33 -3.12 9.28 -0.05
C TYR A 33 -4.61 9.39 0.23
N ARG A 34 -4.99 9.27 1.50
CA ARG A 34 -6.35 9.55 1.97
C ARG A 34 -6.28 10.87 2.72
N TYR A 35 -6.85 11.93 2.15
CA TYR A 35 -6.88 13.22 2.83
C TYR A 35 -7.66 13.10 4.13
N ARG A 36 -7.14 13.73 5.18
CA ARG A 36 -7.89 13.91 6.42
C ARG A 36 -8.87 15.07 6.28
N PRO A 37 -9.97 15.08 7.05
CA PRO A 37 -10.92 16.20 7.02
C PRO A 37 -10.25 17.57 7.20
N GLU A 38 -9.28 17.66 8.11
CA GLU A 38 -8.57 18.92 8.41
C GLU A 38 -7.71 19.41 7.23
N GLU A 39 -7.27 18.50 6.36
CA GLU A 39 -6.54 18.85 5.13
C GLU A 39 -7.48 19.31 4.01
N LEU A 40 -8.76 18.95 4.10
CA LEU A 40 -9.81 19.32 3.15
C LEU A 40 -10.48 20.65 3.51
N GLU A 41 -10.54 21.01 4.79
CA GLU A 41 -11.14 22.26 5.30
C GLU A 41 -10.67 23.55 4.60
N PRO A 42 -9.40 23.72 4.18
CA PRO A 42 -8.95 24.93 3.51
C PRO A 42 -9.46 25.08 2.07
N TRP A 43 -10.05 24.04 1.47
CA TRP A 43 -10.41 24.03 0.05
C TRP A 43 -11.78 24.66 -0.27
N PRO A 44 -12.87 24.39 0.48
CA PRO A 44 -14.16 25.02 0.23
C PRO A 44 -14.09 26.56 0.12
N PRO A 45 -13.35 27.31 0.97
CA PRO A 45 -13.20 28.75 0.79
C PRO A 45 -12.54 29.14 -0.54
N LYS A 46 -11.46 28.44 -0.93
CA LYS A 46 -10.74 28.69 -2.20
C LYS A 46 -11.61 28.41 -3.42
N ILE A 47 -12.43 27.36 -3.35
CA ILE A 47 -13.37 26.99 -4.42
C ILE A 47 -14.45 28.06 -4.56
N LYS A 48 -14.99 28.55 -3.44
CA LYS A 48 -16.00 29.64 -3.44
C LYS A 48 -15.41 30.93 -4.01
N GLU A 49 -14.20 31.31 -3.60
CA GLU A 49 -13.51 32.48 -4.13
C GLU A 49 -13.28 32.38 -5.65
N ALA A 50 -12.90 31.20 -6.15
CA ALA A 50 -12.78 30.98 -7.58
C ALA A 50 -14.13 31.09 -8.29
N ALA A 51 -15.20 30.51 -7.72
CA ALA A 51 -16.54 30.51 -8.29
C ALA A 51 -17.15 31.92 -8.42
N GLU A 52 -16.72 32.88 -7.61
CA GLU A 52 -17.12 34.29 -7.74
C GLU A 52 -16.49 34.99 -8.97
N LYS A 53 -15.35 34.47 -9.44
CA LYS A 53 -14.50 35.11 -10.46
C LYS A 53 -14.59 34.43 -11.83
N VAL A 54 -15.22 33.26 -11.93
CA VAL A 54 -15.28 32.45 -13.14
C VAL A 54 -16.70 31.92 -13.36
N GLU A 55 -17.04 31.57 -14.60
CA GLU A 55 -18.34 31.01 -14.95
C GLU A 55 -18.51 29.57 -14.44
N LYS A 56 -17.42 28.80 -14.40
CA LYS A 56 -17.48 27.38 -14.03
C LYS A 56 -16.24 26.90 -13.29
N VAL A 57 -16.45 26.13 -12.22
CA VAL A 57 -15.39 25.49 -11.45
C VAL A 57 -15.45 23.98 -11.64
N TYR A 58 -14.30 23.39 -11.93
CA TYR A 58 -14.09 21.96 -12.04
C TYR A 58 -13.15 21.48 -10.94
N GLY A 59 -13.52 20.39 -10.26
CA GLY A 59 -12.71 19.77 -9.20
C GLY A 59 -12.55 18.27 -9.42
N TYR A 60 -11.31 17.79 -9.41
CA TYR A 60 -10.97 16.39 -9.63
C TYR A 60 -10.05 15.83 -8.55
N PHE A 61 -10.50 14.79 -7.85
CA PHE A 61 -9.67 13.99 -6.95
C PHE A 61 -8.95 12.89 -7.74
N ASN A 62 -7.62 12.89 -7.68
CA ASN A 62 -6.74 11.96 -8.39
C ASN A 62 -5.96 11.04 -7.43
N ASN A 63 -6.28 11.05 -6.14
CA ASN A 63 -5.76 10.15 -5.11
C ASN A 63 -6.51 8.80 -5.08
N HIS A 64 -6.71 8.19 -6.24
CA HIS A 64 -7.65 7.08 -6.44
C HIS A 64 -7.14 5.71 -5.94
N TYR A 65 -5.93 5.63 -5.40
CA TYR A 65 -5.43 4.38 -4.83
C TYR A 65 -6.34 3.95 -3.67
N HIS A 66 -6.67 2.66 -3.57
CA HIS A 66 -7.68 2.13 -2.63
C HIS A 66 -9.08 2.78 -2.67
N GLY A 67 -9.38 3.62 -3.67
CA GLY A 67 -10.67 4.31 -3.80
C GLY A 67 -10.85 5.57 -2.95
N TYR A 68 -9.78 6.14 -2.37
CA TYR A 68 -9.89 7.31 -1.48
C TYR A 68 -10.47 8.56 -2.15
N ALA A 69 -10.24 8.73 -3.45
CA ALA A 69 -10.77 9.85 -4.23
C ALA A 69 -12.30 10.01 -4.10
N VAL A 70 -13.05 8.90 -4.02
CA VAL A 70 -14.51 8.94 -3.90
C VAL A 70 -14.93 9.52 -2.55
N GLU A 71 -14.33 9.04 -1.46
CA GLU A 71 -14.61 9.54 -0.12
C GLU A 71 -14.27 11.02 0.02
N ASN A 72 -13.06 11.41 -0.39
CA ASN A 72 -12.62 12.80 -0.24
C ASN A 72 -13.43 13.76 -1.14
N CYS A 73 -13.86 13.32 -2.32
CA CYS A 73 -14.78 14.09 -3.17
C CYS A 73 -16.12 14.34 -2.45
N LEU A 74 -16.72 13.30 -1.86
CA LEU A 74 -17.98 13.41 -1.13
C LEU A 74 -17.84 14.30 0.11
N GLN A 75 -16.70 14.24 0.81
CA GLN A 75 -16.40 15.14 1.94
C GLN A 75 -16.34 16.61 1.51
N VAL A 76 -15.66 16.94 0.41
CA VAL A 76 -15.61 18.34 -0.07
C VAL A 76 -16.98 18.81 -0.57
N LEU A 77 -17.75 17.95 -1.25
CA LEU A 77 -19.14 18.27 -1.63
C LEU A 77 -20.01 18.57 -0.41
N GLU A 78 -19.85 17.80 0.68
CA GLU A 78 -20.53 18.06 1.95
C GLU A 78 -20.13 19.41 2.55
N MET A 79 -18.83 19.70 2.63
CA MET A 79 -18.31 20.98 3.14
C MET A 79 -18.76 22.18 2.29
N LEU A 80 -18.99 21.97 0.99
CA LEU A 80 -19.54 22.99 0.08
C LEU A 80 -21.07 23.14 0.22
N GLY A 81 -21.76 22.24 0.92
CA GLY A 81 -23.22 22.19 0.98
C GLY A 81 -23.87 21.72 -0.33
N ALA A 82 -23.10 21.05 -1.20
CA ALA A 82 -23.52 20.61 -2.53
C ALA A 82 -23.82 19.10 -2.62
N LEU A 83 -23.81 18.39 -1.49
CA LEU A 83 -24.01 16.95 -1.42
C LEU A 83 -25.49 16.56 -1.60
N THR A 84 -25.79 15.72 -2.59
CA THR A 84 -27.15 15.18 -2.79
C THR A 84 -27.49 14.08 -1.76
N PRO A 85 -28.78 13.74 -1.57
CA PRO A 85 -29.18 12.63 -0.71
C PRO A 85 -28.52 11.30 -1.08
N GLU A 86 -28.44 10.97 -2.38
CA GLU A 86 -27.82 9.75 -2.89
C GLU A 86 -26.30 9.74 -2.62
N GLN A 87 -25.65 10.89 -2.78
CA GLN A 87 -24.24 11.05 -2.48
C GLN A 87 -23.95 10.93 -0.97
N ARG A 88 -24.87 11.37 -0.11
CA ARG A 88 -24.78 11.19 1.34
C ARG A 88 -24.81 9.71 1.72
N GLU A 89 -25.70 8.93 1.12
CA GLU A 89 -25.74 7.48 1.32
C GLU A 89 -24.44 6.81 0.82
N ALA A 90 -23.98 7.18 -0.38
CA ALA A 90 -22.72 6.69 -0.92
C ALA A 90 -21.54 6.99 0.01
N LYS A 91 -21.49 8.20 0.61
CA LYS A 91 -20.47 8.60 1.58
C LYS A 91 -20.48 7.70 2.80
N ALA A 92 -21.66 7.47 3.40
CA ALA A 92 -21.81 6.59 4.56
C ALA A 92 -21.34 5.16 4.26
N ASN A 93 -21.67 4.63 3.07
CA ASN A 93 -21.24 3.30 2.64
C ASN A 93 -19.72 3.19 2.51
N VAL A 94 -19.08 4.19 1.88
CA VAL A 94 -17.62 4.24 1.72
C VAL A 94 -16.90 4.38 3.06
N GLU A 95 -17.38 5.26 3.94
CA GLU A 95 -16.80 5.44 5.29
C GLU A 95 -16.90 4.15 6.12
N ASN A 96 -18.04 3.45 6.05
CA ASN A 96 -18.24 2.17 6.74
C ASN A 96 -17.32 1.07 6.19
N TYR A 97 -17.10 1.02 4.87
CA TYR A 97 -16.15 0.10 4.26
C TYR A 97 -14.72 0.32 4.80
N PHE A 98 -14.27 1.57 4.90
CA PHE A 98 -12.94 1.86 5.46
C PHE A 98 -12.85 1.58 6.95
N LYS A 99 -13.90 1.86 7.74
CA LYS A 99 -13.94 1.54 9.19
C LYS A 99 -13.86 0.04 9.45
N THR A 100 -14.62 -0.76 8.70
CA THR A 100 -14.62 -2.24 8.85
C THR A 100 -13.30 -2.86 8.42
N THR A 101 -12.73 -2.39 7.30
CA THR A 101 -11.43 -2.87 6.79
C THR A 101 -10.28 -2.54 7.75
N ALA A 102 -10.25 -1.32 8.31
CA ALA A 102 -9.26 -0.93 9.31
C ALA A 102 -9.34 -1.78 10.59
N LYS A 103 -10.56 -2.07 11.07
CA LYS A 103 -10.78 -2.90 12.27
C LYS A 103 -10.30 -4.34 12.08
N THR A 104 -10.42 -4.88 10.87
CA THR A 104 -9.92 -6.23 10.53
C THR A 104 -8.39 -6.29 10.46
N THR A 105 -7.72 -5.15 10.30
CA THR A 105 -6.26 -5.06 10.29
C THR A 105 -5.67 -4.91 11.70
N GLU A 106 -6.40 -4.32 12.65
CA GLU A 106 -5.91 -4.01 14.00
C GLU A 106 -6.21 -5.09 15.05
N THR A 107 -7.16 -5.99 14.83
CA THR A 107 -7.48 -7.04 15.82
C THR A 107 -7.35 -8.44 15.21
N LYS A 108 -6.11 -8.93 15.13
CA LYS A 108 -5.86 -10.36 15.02
C LYS A 108 -5.51 -10.91 16.42
N LEU A 109 -6.21 -11.97 16.83
CA LEU A 109 -5.92 -12.78 18.03
C LEU A 109 -4.44 -13.18 18.19
N GLU A 110 -3.69 -13.11 17.09
CA GLU A 110 -2.27 -13.43 16.94
C GLU A 110 -1.33 -12.58 17.81
N THR A 111 -1.75 -11.40 18.28
CA THR A 111 -0.93 -10.51 19.13
C THR A 111 -0.62 -11.13 20.51
N PHE A 112 -1.36 -12.16 20.93
CA PHE A 112 -1.19 -12.84 22.21
C PHE A 112 -0.49 -14.20 22.11
N VAL A 113 -0.15 -14.67 20.90
CA VAL A 113 0.54 -15.95 20.69
C VAL A 113 2.05 -15.69 20.62
N PRO A 114 2.88 -16.35 21.45
CA PRO A 114 4.33 -16.25 21.33
C PRO A 114 4.76 -16.58 19.89
N PRO A 115 5.70 -15.82 19.28
CA PRO A 115 6.20 -16.10 17.93
C PRO A 115 6.69 -17.54 17.71
N THR A 116 7.05 -18.22 18.81
CA THR A 116 7.49 -19.62 18.87
C THR A 116 6.40 -20.65 18.57
N GLU A 117 5.12 -20.27 18.58
CA GLU A 117 3.99 -21.19 18.35
C GLU A 117 3.22 -20.90 17.06
N ILE A 118 3.57 -19.82 16.35
CA ILE A 118 2.88 -19.42 15.11
C ILE A 118 3.27 -20.38 13.97
N LYS A 119 2.28 -20.99 13.33
CA LYS A 119 2.46 -21.89 12.17
C LYS A 119 2.90 -21.13 10.92
N PHE A 120 3.50 -21.84 9.96
CA PHE A 120 3.96 -21.26 8.70
C PHE A 120 2.88 -20.48 7.97
N GLU A 121 1.67 -21.05 7.84
CA GLU A 121 0.57 -20.45 7.10
C GLU A 121 0.19 -19.10 7.70
N THR A 122 0.05 -19.05 9.03
CA THR A 122 -0.26 -17.82 9.77
C THR A 122 0.83 -16.77 9.58
N LEU A 123 2.11 -17.15 9.72
CA LEU A 123 3.23 -16.24 9.49
C LEU A 123 3.24 -15.70 8.06
N LEU A 124 2.99 -16.55 7.08
CA LEU A 124 2.95 -16.15 5.67
C LEU A 124 1.83 -15.11 5.44
N HIS A 125 0.66 -15.29 6.05
CA HIS A 125 -0.43 -14.33 6.03
C HIS A 125 -0.13 -12.99 6.73
N CYS A 126 0.86 -12.93 7.63
CA CYS A 126 1.33 -11.66 8.20
C CYS A 126 2.05 -10.81 7.14
N PHE A 127 2.66 -11.44 6.14
CA PHE A 127 3.48 -10.78 5.13
C PHE A 127 2.87 -10.74 3.73
N MET A 128 1.83 -11.53 3.47
CA MET A 128 1.17 -11.64 2.17
C MET A 128 -0.36 -11.66 2.33
N ASP A 129 -1.07 -10.94 1.47
CA ASP A 129 -2.52 -11.07 1.36
C ASP A 129 -2.92 -12.38 0.64
N PRO A 130 -4.18 -12.85 0.80
CA PRO A 130 -4.65 -14.10 0.20
C PRO A 130 -4.47 -14.17 -1.32
N GLU A 131 -4.66 -13.06 -2.04
CA GLU A 131 -4.50 -13.01 -3.50
C GLU A 131 -3.03 -13.19 -3.91
N ARG A 132 -2.08 -12.61 -3.16
CA ARG A 132 -0.64 -12.86 -3.38
C ARG A 132 -0.24 -14.29 -3.08
N ILE A 133 -0.80 -14.89 -2.03
CA ILE A 133 -0.54 -16.30 -1.69
C ILE A 133 -1.03 -17.22 -2.81
N LYS A 134 -2.26 -16.99 -3.31
CA LYS A 134 -2.80 -17.73 -4.47
C LYS A 134 -1.92 -17.59 -5.70
N ARG A 135 -1.44 -16.37 -5.98
CA ARG A 135 -0.51 -16.10 -7.10
C ARG A 135 0.87 -16.73 -6.90
N ALA A 136 1.33 -16.91 -5.66
CA ALA A 136 2.55 -17.63 -5.35
C ALA A 136 2.39 -19.13 -5.64
N GLN A 137 1.28 -19.73 -5.23
CA GLN A 137 0.96 -21.15 -5.47
C GLN A 137 0.83 -21.48 -6.97
N GLN A 138 0.47 -20.50 -7.81
CA GLN A 138 0.39 -20.65 -9.27
C GLN A 138 1.76 -20.70 -9.98
N ILE A 139 2.84 -20.29 -9.32
CA ILE A 139 4.20 -20.45 -9.87
C ILE A 139 4.56 -21.93 -9.73
N LYS A 140 5.05 -22.54 -10.81
CA LYS A 140 5.38 -23.98 -10.79
C LYS A 140 6.65 -24.23 -9.98
N ASP A 141 6.79 -25.44 -9.44
CA ASP A 141 7.99 -25.81 -8.68
C ASP A 141 9.24 -25.82 -9.56
N GLU A 142 9.12 -26.20 -10.84
CA GLU A 142 10.23 -26.16 -11.80
C GLU A 142 10.73 -24.74 -12.11
N GLU A 143 9.94 -23.71 -11.79
CA GLU A 143 10.33 -22.31 -11.96
C GLU A 143 11.14 -21.78 -10.77
N VAL A 144 11.48 -22.61 -9.78
CA VAL A 144 12.29 -22.24 -8.62
C VAL A 144 13.61 -22.99 -8.67
N THR A 145 14.73 -22.28 -8.69
CA THR A 145 16.07 -22.88 -8.61
C THR A 145 16.79 -22.34 -7.39
N ILE A 146 17.04 -23.20 -6.42
CA ILE A 146 17.84 -22.86 -5.23
C ILE A 146 19.30 -23.08 -5.56
N GLN A 147 20.07 -21.99 -5.63
CA GLN A 147 21.48 -22.00 -6.01
C GLN A 147 22.38 -22.22 -4.78
N GLN A 148 21.99 -21.65 -3.65
CA GLN A 148 22.71 -21.76 -2.39
C GLN A 148 21.72 -21.80 -1.24
N GLU A 149 21.88 -22.79 -0.37
CA GLU A 149 21.06 -22.93 0.83
C GLU A 149 21.94 -23.24 2.04
N THR A 150 22.23 -22.22 2.83
CA THR A 150 23.02 -22.33 4.07
C THR A 150 22.19 -21.86 5.27
N PRO A 151 22.67 -22.02 6.52
CA PRO A 151 22.00 -21.44 7.69
C PRO A 151 21.93 -19.90 7.67
N ASN A 152 22.91 -19.24 7.03
CA ASN A 152 23.06 -17.79 7.06
C ASN A 152 22.54 -17.10 5.79
N GLU A 153 22.47 -17.82 4.68
CA GLU A 153 22.13 -17.23 3.39
C GLU A 153 21.39 -18.24 2.49
N ILE A 154 20.37 -17.73 1.79
CA ILE A 154 19.69 -18.42 0.70
C ILE A 154 19.82 -17.59 -0.56
N ARG A 155 20.28 -18.19 -1.65
CA ARG A 155 20.27 -17.62 -3.00
C ARG A 155 19.45 -18.51 -3.90
N ALA A 156 18.49 -17.93 -4.59
CA ALA A 156 17.61 -18.66 -5.49
C ALA A 156 17.18 -17.77 -6.65
N THR A 157 16.74 -18.39 -7.73
CA THR A 157 15.96 -17.74 -8.78
C THR A 157 14.53 -18.26 -8.76
N VAL A 158 13.58 -17.37 -8.99
CA VAL A 158 12.17 -17.69 -9.18
C VAL A 158 11.74 -17.09 -10.51
N LYS A 159 11.53 -17.94 -11.51
CA LYS A 159 11.48 -17.57 -12.93
C LYS A 159 12.78 -16.87 -13.34
N GLU A 160 12.70 -15.68 -13.91
CA GLU A 160 13.82 -14.83 -14.31
C GLU A 160 14.40 -13.95 -13.18
N TYR A 161 13.79 -13.97 -11.99
CA TYR A 161 14.12 -13.04 -10.90
C TYR A 161 15.03 -13.67 -9.84
N HIS A 162 15.94 -12.87 -9.29
CA HIS A 162 16.90 -13.28 -8.27
C HIS A 162 16.38 -12.98 -6.87
N VAL A 163 16.54 -13.92 -5.93
CA VAL A 163 16.20 -13.74 -4.52
C VAL A 163 17.42 -14.09 -3.68
N VAL A 164 17.78 -13.18 -2.78
CA VAL A 164 18.77 -13.42 -1.74
C VAL A 164 18.16 -13.13 -0.38
N ILE A 165 18.19 -14.10 0.51
CA ILE A 165 17.78 -13.95 1.92
C ILE A 165 19.04 -14.15 2.76
N ASP A 166 19.58 -13.05 3.26
CA ASP A 166 20.72 -13.00 4.16
C ASP A 166 20.21 -12.91 5.61
N MET A 167 20.24 -14.04 6.30
CA MET A 167 19.82 -14.18 7.70
C MET A 167 20.80 -13.51 8.66
N GLN A 168 22.09 -13.46 8.30
CA GLN A 168 23.14 -12.91 9.14
C GLN A 168 23.04 -11.39 9.21
N ASN A 169 22.91 -10.74 8.05
CA ASN A 169 22.79 -9.28 7.94
C ASN A 169 21.33 -8.79 7.98
N ARG A 170 20.36 -9.71 8.07
CA ARG A 170 18.91 -9.43 8.06
C ARG A 170 18.50 -8.64 6.81
N VAL A 171 18.98 -9.07 5.65
CA VAL A 171 18.70 -8.42 4.37
C VAL A 171 17.95 -9.37 3.45
N ILE A 172 16.93 -8.87 2.80
CA ILE A 172 16.26 -9.57 1.71
C ILE A 172 16.41 -8.73 0.45
N MET A 173 16.93 -9.34 -0.61
CA MET A 173 17.15 -8.70 -1.90
C MET A 173 16.38 -9.44 -2.98
N HIS A 174 15.69 -8.69 -3.83
CA HIS A 174 14.98 -9.23 -4.98
C HIS A 174 14.74 -8.15 -6.05
N ASP A 175 14.62 -8.53 -7.31
CA ASP A 175 14.58 -7.66 -8.49
C ASP A 175 13.22 -7.60 -9.21
N CYS A 176 12.16 -8.22 -8.67
CA CYS A 176 10.85 -8.11 -9.33
C CYS A 176 10.14 -6.76 -9.10
N ALA A 177 9.33 -6.34 -10.08
CA ALA A 177 8.58 -5.08 -10.00
C ALA A 177 7.58 -5.02 -8.83
N ASP A 178 6.99 -6.17 -8.44
CA ASP A 178 6.07 -6.25 -7.30
C ASP A 178 6.81 -6.03 -5.97
N TRP A 179 8.02 -6.58 -5.85
CA TRP A 179 8.87 -6.42 -4.66
C TRP A 179 9.22 -4.96 -4.40
N SER A 180 9.62 -4.22 -5.44
CA SER A 180 9.92 -2.80 -5.34
C SER A 180 8.75 -1.99 -4.76
N LYS A 181 7.51 -2.38 -5.06
CA LYS A 181 6.29 -1.76 -4.51
C LYS A 181 6.04 -2.16 -3.05
N MET A 182 6.51 -3.32 -2.62
CA MET A 182 6.28 -3.86 -1.28
C MET A 182 7.31 -3.43 -0.23
N LEU A 183 8.45 -2.86 -0.66
CA LEU A 183 9.52 -2.40 0.23
C LEU A 183 9.03 -1.51 1.38
N PRO A 184 8.20 -0.46 1.17
CA PRO A 184 7.81 0.45 2.25
C PRO A 184 7.02 -0.21 3.37
N ASN A 185 6.26 -1.26 3.04
CA ASN A 185 5.40 -1.97 3.99
C ASN A 185 6.04 -3.26 4.54
N LYS A 186 7.27 -3.59 4.06
CA LYS A 186 7.99 -4.84 4.28
C LYS A 186 7.07 -6.07 4.11
N LYS A 187 6.34 -6.08 2.98
CA LYS A 187 5.49 -7.20 2.54
C LYS A 187 6.25 -8.06 1.54
N LEU A 188 5.82 -9.31 1.35
CA LEU A 188 6.45 -10.23 0.40
C LEU A 188 5.68 -10.26 -0.92
N CYS A 189 6.40 -10.36 -2.03
CA CYS A 189 5.79 -10.58 -3.34
C CYS A 189 5.46 -12.07 -3.56
N LYS A 190 4.77 -12.37 -4.68
CA LYS A 190 4.46 -13.76 -5.05
C LYS A 190 5.70 -14.67 -5.21
N HIS A 191 6.83 -14.12 -5.64
CA HIS A 191 8.06 -14.90 -5.86
C HIS A 191 8.71 -15.33 -4.55
N LEU A 192 8.82 -14.43 -3.57
CA LEU A 192 9.30 -14.77 -2.24
C LEU A 192 8.35 -15.73 -1.53
N GLY A 193 7.03 -15.54 -1.69
CA GLY A 193 6.04 -16.48 -1.21
C GLY A 193 6.27 -17.88 -1.79
N LYS A 194 6.48 -17.98 -3.12
CA LYS A 194 6.77 -19.25 -3.78
C LYS A 194 8.05 -19.88 -3.26
N LEU A 195 9.14 -19.12 -3.16
CA LEU A 195 10.41 -19.62 -2.63
C LEU A 195 10.23 -20.20 -1.22
N LEU A 196 9.55 -19.47 -0.33
CA LEU A 196 9.29 -19.93 1.04
C LEU A 196 8.41 -21.19 1.09
N MET A 197 7.49 -21.37 0.15
CA MET A 197 6.69 -22.59 0.03
C MET A 197 7.50 -23.79 -0.50
N THR A 198 8.53 -23.54 -1.29
CA THR A 198 9.42 -24.56 -1.86
C THR A 198 10.53 -24.99 -0.90
N LEU A 199 10.98 -24.08 -0.01
CA LEU A 199 11.96 -24.40 1.03
C LEU A 199 11.43 -25.43 2.04
N ASN A 200 12.36 -26.08 2.76
CA ASN A 200 11.99 -26.92 3.90
C ASN A 200 11.12 -26.13 4.90
N ARG A 201 10.05 -26.77 5.37
CA ARG A 201 9.02 -26.14 6.19
C ARG A 201 9.55 -25.52 7.48
N GLU A 202 10.48 -26.18 8.17
CA GLU A 202 11.08 -25.66 9.40
C GLU A 202 11.93 -24.42 9.14
N LYS A 203 12.70 -24.46 8.05
CA LYS A 203 13.56 -23.34 7.66
C LYS A 203 12.73 -22.13 7.23
N ALA A 204 11.74 -22.32 6.37
CA ALA A 204 10.85 -21.24 5.92
C ALA A 204 10.10 -20.61 7.10
N THR A 205 9.64 -21.43 8.05
CA THR A 205 9.02 -20.96 9.30
C THR A 205 10.00 -20.14 10.13
N THR A 206 11.24 -20.60 10.27
CA THR A 206 12.30 -19.89 11.01
C THR A 206 12.59 -18.52 10.40
N ILE A 207 12.72 -18.44 9.07
CA ILE A 207 12.91 -17.18 8.35
C ILE A 207 11.77 -16.22 8.66
N LEU A 208 10.52 -16.67 8.47
CA LEU A 208 9.35 -15.83 8.70
C LEU A 208 9.23 -15.37 10.16
N ARG A 209 9.58 -16.23 11.13
CA ARG A 209 9.61 -15.86 12.56
C ARG A 209 10.65 -14.79 12.86
N GLN A 210 11.86 -14.92 12.30
CA GLN A 210 12.89 -13.90 12.51
C GLN A 210 12.49 -12.54 11.92
N ILE A 211 11.84 -12.55 10.74
CA ILE A 211 11.30 -11.33 10.14
C ILE A 211 10.14 -10.78 10.99
N TYR A 212 9.26 -11.63 11.48
CA TYR A 212 8.10 -11.23 12.30
C TYR A 212 8.52 -10.58 13.62
N SER A 213 9.41 -11.24 14.38
CA SER A 213 9.84 -10.78 15.69
C SER A 213 10.65 -9.48 15.65
N ASN A 214 11.37 -9.21 14.56
CA ASN A 214 12.27 -8.05 14.46
C ASN A 214 12.08 -7.27 13.16
N LYS A 215 10.84 -7.11 12.69
CA LYS A 215 10.49 -6.56 11.37
C LYS A 215 11.21 -5.26 11.04
N GLU A 216 11.36 -4.36 12.00
CA GLU A 216 12.04 -3.08 11.78
C GLU A 216 13.54 -3.20 11.53
N SER A 217 14.21 -4.23 12.08
CA SER A 217 15.64 -4.47 11.87
C SER A 217 15.97 -5.12 10.52
N TRP A 218 14.97 -5.68 9.82
CA TRP A 218 15.18 -6.28 8.51
C TRP A 218 15.18 -5.25 7.40
N ASN A 219 16.13 -5.35 6.48
CA ASN A 219 16.29 -4.44 5.36
C ASN A 219 15.85 -5.12 4.05
N PHE A 220 14.79 -4.57 3.43
CA PHE A 220 14.26 -5.06 2.17
C PHE A 220 14.80 -4.16 1.08
N LYS A 221 15.55 -4.70 0.12
CA LYS A 221 16.23 -3.92 -0.92
C LYS A 221 16.01 -4.52 -2.31
N PRO A 222 16.11 -3.71 -3.38
CA PRO A 222 16.27 -4.24 -4.73
C PRO A 222 17.53 -5.11 -4.82
N TYR A 223 17.47 -6.19 -5.58
CA TYR A 223 18.67 -6.90 -6.03
C TYR A 223 19.24 -6.14 -7.23
N THR A 224 20.46 -5.62 -7.08
CA THR A 224 21.21 -4.98 -8.15
C THR A 224 22.47 -5.80 -8.36
N THR A 225 22.64 -6.33 -9.57
CA THR A 225 23.88 -6.95 -10.04
C THR A 225 25.01 -5.95 -10.12
#